data_AF-A0A382RJQ5-F1
#
_entry.id   AF-A0A382RJQ5-F1
#
_cell.length_a   1.000
_cell.length_b   1.000
_cell.length_c   1.000
_cell.angle_alpha   90.00
_cell.angle_beta   90.00
_cell.angle_gamma   90.00
#
_symmetry.space_group_name_H-M   'P 1'
#
loop_
_entity.id
_entity.type
_entity.pdbx_description
1 polymer ?
#
loop_
_entity_poly.entity_id
_entity_poly.type
_entity_poly.pdbx_seq_one_letter_code
_entity_poly.pdbx_strand_id
1 'polypeptide(L)'
;MESSILTLLIFLPVAGAVIMLPFAKLYGKENAHWYKWIAAIATGIQLLLSGVLYYNFDPALSVTESPFTVQLDWIKHFNIQYYLGVDGLSMPMVLLTALLSFICILASWKIEKQALGYFSLFLLLDGGMMGVFLSLDFF
;
A
#
# COMPACT_ATOMS: atom_id res chain seq x y z
N MET A 1 -15.66 -8.12 -2.90
CA MET A 1 -15.15 -6.74 -2.76
C MET A 1 -14.31 -6.59 -1.50
N GLU A 2 -14.76 -7.15 -0.36
CA GLU A 2 -14.03 -7.05 0.92
C GLU A 2 -12.64 -7.70 0.89
N SER A 3 -12.49 -8.87 0.28
CA SER A 3 -11.18 -9.52 0.13
C SER A 3 -10.19 -8.75 -0.77
N SER A 4 -10.70 -7.97 -1.75
CA SER A 4 -9.84 -7.21 -2.67
C SER A 4 -9.18 -5.99 -2.03
N ILE A 5 -9.66 -5.54 -0.87
CA ILE A 5 -9.12 -4.34 -0.21
C ILE A 5 -7.67 -4.54 0.25
N LEU A 6 -7.32 -5.75 0.69
CA LEU A 6 -5.96 -6.06 1.17
C LEU A 6 -4.95 -6.01 0.03
N THR A 7 -5.30 -6.63 -1.09
CA THR A 7 -4.51 -6.56 -2.32
C THR A 7 -4.38 -5.11 -2.82
N LEU A 8 -5.46 -4.32 -2.76
CA LEU A 8 -5.42 -2.91 -3.13
C LEU A 8 -4.48 -2.10 -2.22
N LEU A 9 -4.51 -2.32 -0.90
CA LEU A 9 -3.62 -1.61 0.04
C LEU A 9 -2.13 -1.84 -0.30
N ILE A 10 -1.76 -3.03 -0.77
CA ILE A 10 -0.38 -3.35 -1.16
C ILE A 10 -0.04 -2.77 -2.53
N PHE A 11 -0.89 -2.98 -3.53
CA PHE A 11 -0.56 -2.67 -4.93
C PHE A 11 -0.91 -1.26 -5.38
N LEU A 12 -1.78 -0.54 -4.67
CA LEU A 12 -2.11 0.85 -4.98
C LEU A 12 -0.88 1.78 -4.95
N PRO A 13 -0.02 1.79 -3.91
CA PRO A 13 1.17 2.64 -3.93
C PRO A 13 2.17 2.18 -5.01
N VAL A 14 2.32 0.86 -5.22
CA VAL A 14 3.13 0.30 -6.31
C VAL A 14 2.64 0.75 -7.68
N ALA A 15 1.33 0.75 -7.91
CA ALA A 15 0.72 1.27 -9.13
C ALA A 15 0.99 2.77 -9.28
N GLY A 16 0.91 3.55 -8.20
CA GLY A 16 1.32 4.95 -8.18
C GLY A 16 2.77 5.15 -8.65
N ALA A 17 3.71 4.33 -8.14
CA ALA A 17 5.11 4.37 -8.56
C ALA A 17 5.28 4.03 -10.06
N VAL A 18 4.57 3.03 -10.56
CA VAL A 18 4.61 2.64 -11.98
C VAL A 18 4.01 3.73 -12.87
N ILE A 19 2.91 4.37 -12.46
CA ILE A 19 2.26 5.48 -13.19
C ILE A 19 3.18 6.69 -13.31
N MET A 20 4.13 6.90 -12.39
CA MET A 20 5.10 7.99 -12.53
C MET A 20 6.05 7.83 -13.74
N LEU A 21 6.27 6.59 -14.22
CA LEU A 21 7.17 6.32 -15.36
C LEU A 21 6.71 6.93 -16.69
N PRO A 22 5.45 6.74 -17.15
CA PRO A 22 4.96 7.42 -18.35
C PRO A 22 4.90 8.95 -18.17
N PHE A 23 4.56 9.46 -16.98
CA PHE A 23 4.60 10.90 -16.70
C PHE A 23 6.02 11.45 -16.82
N ALA A 24 7.03 10.70 -16.37
CA ALA A 24 8.43 11.08 -16.53
C ALA A 24 8.89 11.13 -17.98
N LYS A 25 8.35 10.25 -18.83
CA LYS A 25 8.61 10.27 -20.27
C LYS A 25 7.94 11.47 -20.96
N LEU A 26 6.74 11.87 -20.52
CA LEU A 26 5.95 12.94 -21.14
C LEU A 26 6.32 14.35 -20.66
N TYR A 27 6.50 14.54 -19.35
CA TYR A 27 6.67 15.84 -18.71
C TYR A 27 8.07 16.11 -18.17
N GLY A 28 8.99 15.14 -18.31
CA GLY A 28 10.37 15.24 -17.84
C GLY A 28 10.57 14.84 -16.38
N LYS A 29 11.74 14.26 -16.09
CA LYS A 29 12.09 13.73 -14.76
C LYS A 29 12.21 14.81 -13.67
N GLU A 30 12.43 16.05 -14.06
CA GLU A 30 12.61 17.19 -13.14
C GLU A 30 11.28 17.85 -12.75
N ASN A 31 10.17 17.48 -13.41
CA ASN A 31 8.86 18.06 -13.11
C ASN A 31 8.27 17.44 -11.82
N ALA A 32 8.72 17.96 -10.68
CA ALA A 32 8.36 17.46 -9.36
C ALA A 32 6.87 17.56 -9.04
N HIS A 33 6.13 18.46 -9.70
CA HIS A 33 4.71 18.70 -9.44
C HIS A 33 3.85 17.44 -9.62
N TRP A 34 4.05 16.73 -10.74
CA TRP A 34 3.26 15.54 -11.05
C TRP A 34 3.52 14.40 -10.06
N TYR A 35 4.78 14.15 -9.70
CA TYR A 35 5.14 13.05 -8.80
C TYR A 35 4.63 13.29 -7.38
N LYS A 36 4.65 14.53 -6.90
CA LYS A 36 4.07 14.93 -5.59
C LYS A 36 2.58 14.60 -5.53
N TRP A 37 1.83 15.00 -6.56
CA TRP A 37 0.38 14.74 -6.62
C TRP A 37 0.04 13.27 -6.77
N ILE A 38 0.76 12.53 -7.63
CA ILE A 38 0.55 11.07 -7.77
C ILE A 38 0.79 10.37 -6.43
N ALA A 39 1.88 10.71 -5.73
CA ALA A 39 2.17 10.12 -4.42
C ALA A 39 1.13 10.47 -3.36
N ALA A 40 0.67 11.73 -3.33
CA ALA A 40 -0.34 12.18 -2.37
C ALA A 40 -1.71 11.54 -2.60
N ILE A 41 -2.11 11.38 -3.87
CA ILE A 41 -3.36 10.71 -4.23
C ILE A 41 -3.27 9.22 -3.89
N ALA A 42 -2.17 8.54 -4.24
CA ALA A 42 -1.99 7.12 -3.95
C ALA A 42 -2.06 6.86 -2.43
N THR A 43 -1.26 7.56 -1.64
CA THR A 43 -1.25 7.42 -0.16
C THR A 43 -2.55 7.92 0.49
N GLY A 44 -3.19 8.93 -0.08
CA GLY A 44 -4.49 9.42 0.40
C GLY A 44 -5.62 8.41 0.20
N ILE A 45 -5.70 7.78 -0.98
CA ILE A 45 -6.64 6.69 -1.24
C ILE A 45 -6.32 5.49 -0.33
N GLN A 46 -5.04 5.15 -0.16
CA GLN A 46 -4.61 4.08 0.75
C GLN A 46 -5.05 4.34 2.20
N LEU A 47 -4.91 5.58 2.69
CA LEU A 47 -5.38 5.97 4.01
C LEU A 47 -6.90 5.81 4.15
N LEU A 48 -7.66 6.24 3.15
CA LEU A 48 -9.13 6.04 3.14
C LEU A 48 -9.49 4.56 3.17
N LEU A 49 -8.84 3.73 2.35
CA LEU A 49 -9.06 2.27 2.34
C LEU A 49 -8.70 1.63 3.69
N SER A 50 -7.58 2.04 4.31
CA SER A 50 -7.20 1.55 5.64
C SER A 50 -8.19 1.97 6.73
N GLY A 51 -8.79 3.16 6.61
CA GLY A 51 -9.84 3.63 7.51
C GLY A 51 -11.14 2.84 7.36
N VAL A 52 -11.52 2.52 6.11
CA VAL A 52 -12.66 1.64 5.82
C VAL A 52 -12.41 0.24 6.37
N LEU A 53 -11.21 -0.30 6.18
CA LEU A 53 -10.83 -1.60 6.74
C LEU A 53 -10.92 -1.59 8.27
N TYR A 54 -10.40 -0.54 8.92
CA TYR A 54 -10.44 -0.39 10.38
C TYR A 54 -11.87 -0.29 10.93
N TYR A 55 -12.75 0.44 10.25
CA TYR A 55 -14.14 0.59 10.69
C TYR A 55 -14.95 -0.72 10.62
N ASN A 56 -14.65 -1.57 9.64
CA ASN A 56 -15.36 -2.85 9.44
C ASN A 56 -14.65 -4.05 10.09
N PHE A 57 -13.50 -3.83 10.72
CA PHE A 57 -12.74 -4.89 11.38
C PHE A 57 -13.40 -5.29 12.70
N ASP A 58 -13.68 -6.58 12.87
CA ASP A 58 -14.15 -7.16 14.13
C ASP A 58 -13.00 -7.95 14.80
N PRO A 59 -12.46 -7.48 15.94
CA PRO A 59 -11.40 -8.17 16.66
C PRO A 59 -11.82 -9.48 17.32
N ALA A 60 -13.13 -9.77 17.42
CA ALA A 60 -13.63 -11.02 18.00
C ALA A 60 -13.55 -12.21 17.01
N LEU A 61 -13.44 -11.94 15.71
CA LEU A 61 -13.35 -12.97 14.69
C LEU A 61 -11.91 -13.46 14.51
N SER A 62 -11.75 -14.76 14.28
CA SER A 62 -10.46 -15.31 13.84
C SER A 62 -10.17 -14.87 12.39
N VAL A 63 -8.90 -14.85 12.00
CA VAL A 63 -8.48 -14.43 10.65
C VAL A 63 -9.15 -15.30 9.57
N THR A 64 -9.33 -16.60 9.82
CA THR A 64 -10.01 -17.52 8.88
C THR A 64 -11.51 -17.27 8.76
N GLU A 65 -12.13 -16.66 9.76
CA GLU A 65 -13.57 -16.32 9.76
C GLU A 65 -13.83 -14.87 9.33
N SER A 66 -12.79 -14.03 9.38
CA SER A 66 -12.84 -12.64 8.94
C SER A 66 -13.13 -12.56 7.43
N PRO A 67 -14.00 -11.64 6.99
CA PRO A 67 -14.22 -11.40 5.57
C PRO A 67 -13.01 -10.76 4.88
N PHE A 68 -12.03 -10.26 5.66
CA PHE A 68 -10.79 -9.68 5.18
C PHE A 68 -9.67 -10.73 5.16
N THR A 69 -9.86 -11.74 4.32
CA THR A 69 -8.88 -12.79 4.09
C THR A 69 -8.84 -13.17 2.61
N VAL A 70 -7.63 -13.30 2.07
CA VAL A 70 -7.37 -13.75 0.69
C VAL A 70 -6.42 -14.92 0.79
N GLN A 71 -6.82 -16.10 0.35
CA GLN A 71 -5.94 -17.26 0.29
C GLN A 71 -6.01 -17.87 -1.10
N LEU A 72 -4.91 -17.77 -1.85
CA LEU A 72 -4.79 -18.33 -3.20
C LEU A 72 -3.47 -19.08 -3.33
N ASP A 73 -3.49 -20.26 -3.96
CA ASP A 73 -2.26 -20.98 -4.26
C ASP A 73 -1.42 -20.20 -5.28
N TRP A 74 -0.19 -19.81 -4.93
CA TRP A 74 0.73 -19.16 -5.87
C TRP A 74 1.67 -20.20 -6.50
N ILE A 75 2.49 -20.90 -5.69
CA ILE A 75 3.42 -21.92 -6.17
C ILE A 75 3.23 -23.22 -5.38
N LYS A 76 2.33 -24.07 -5.87
CA LYS A 76 1.91 -25.33 -5.21
C LYS A 76 3.07 -26.25 -4.83
N HIS A 77 4.10 -26.34 -5.69
CA HIS A 77 5.25 -27.22 -5.45
C HIS A 77 6.06 -26.84 -4.21
N PHE A 78 6.04 -25.56 -3.82
CA PHE A 78 6.73 -25.06 -2.63
C PHE A 78 5.76 -24.73 -1.49
N ASN A 79 4.47 -25.04 -1.65
CA ASN A 79 3.42 -24.65 -0.72
C ASN A 79 3.39 -23.13 -0.42
N ILE A 80 3.69 -22.31 -1.43
CA ILE A 80 3.67 -20.85 -1.33
C ILE A 80 2.27 -20.37 -1.72
N GLN A 81 1.65 -19.60 -0.83
CA GLN A 81 0.32 -19.04 -1.03
C GLN A 81 0.38 -17.52 -1.06
N TYR A 82 -0.47 -16.91 -1.89
CA TYR A 82 -0.86 -15.53 -1.69
C TYR A 82 -1.89 -15.50 -0.56
N TYR A 83 -1.39 -15.55 0.67
CA TYR A 83 -2.20 -15.56 1.87
C TYR A 83 -2.10 -14.22 2.58
N LEU A 84 -3.16 -13.44 2.50
CA LEU A 84 -3.31 -12.16 3.16
C LEU A 84 -4.44 -12.21 4.17
N GLY A 85 -4.27 -11.47 5.26
CA GLY A 85 -5.34 -11.18 6.19
C GLY A 85 -4.93 -10.10 7.18
N VAL A 86 -5.83 -9.82 8.10
CA VAL A 86 -5.60 -8.84 9.17
C VAL A 86 -6.06 -9.40 10.50
N ASP A 87 -5.27 -9.13 11.54
CA ASP A 87 -5.57 -9.46 12.93
C ASP A 87 -5.47 -8.21 13.82
N GLY A 88 -5.72 -8.39 15.13
CA GLY A 88 -5.72 -7.29 16.09
C GLY A 88 -4.37 -6.57 16.24
N LEU A 89 -3.25 -7.19 15.84
CA LEU A 89 -1.92 -6.56 15.90
C LEU A 89 -1.56 -5.85 14.59
N SER A 90 -1.93 -6.45 13.47
CA SER A 90 -1.65 -5.96 12.12
C SER A 90 -2.50 -4.74 11.79
N MET A 91 -3.76 -4.71 12.25
CA MET A 91 -4.69 -3.61 11.97
C MET A 91 -4.19 -2.23 12.40
N PRO A 92 -3.72 -2.02 13.65
CA PRO A 92 -3.09 -0.76 14.04
C PRO A 92 -1.88 -0.39 13.19
N MET A 93 -1.05 -1.37 12.80
CA MET A 93 0.15 -1.14 12.00
C MET A 93 -0.18 -0.73 10.57
N VAL A 94 -1.18 -1.34 9.95
CA VAL A 94 -1.69 -0.95 8.62
C VAL A 94 -2.21 0.49 8.65
N LEU A 95 -3.06 0.83 9.63
CA LEU A 95 -3.62 2.18 9.74
C LEU A 95 -2.52 3.24 10.00
N LEU A 96 -1.59 2.93 10.90
CA LEU A 96 -0.46 3.82 11.21
C LEU A 96 0.45 4.01 10.00
N THR A 97 0.75 2.94 9.27
CA THR A 97 1.58 3.00 8.06
C THR A 97 0.92 3.88 7.01
N ALA A 98 -0.37 3.70 6.72
CA ALA A 98 -1.08 4.54 5.75
C ALA A 98 -1.09 6.02 6.17
N LEU A 99 -1.33 6.29 7.46
CA LEU A 99 -1.36 7.65 8.00
C LEU A 99 0.02 8.34 7.90
N LEU A 100 1.07 7.65 8.34
CA LEU A 100 2.43 8.17 8.30
C LEU A 100 2.90 8.35 6.86
N SER A 101 2.66 7.40 5.98
CA SER A 101 3.00 7.51 4.55
C SER A 101 2.36 8.76 3.94
N PHE A 102 1.07 9.00 4.19
CA PHE A 102 0.39 10.20 3.70
C PHE A 102 1.01 11.50 4.26
N ILE A 103 1.26 11.57 5.57
CA ILE A 103 1.88 12.74 6.20
C ILE A 103 3.30 12.97 5.67
N CYS A 104 4.09 11.90 5.50
CA CYS A 104 5.45 11.97 4.98
C CYS A 104 5.48 12.52 3.54
N ILE A 105 4.52 12.15 2.68
CA ILE A 105 4.40 12.74 1.34
C ILE A 105 4.13 14.25 1.43
N LEU A 106 3.21 14.68 2.29
CA LEU A 106 2.91 16.10 2.48
C LEU A 106 4.09 16.88 3.08
N ALA A 107 4.81 16.29 4.04
CA ALA A 107 6.01 16.89 4.62
C ALA A 107 7.15 17.02 3.59
N SER A 108 7.21 16.11 2.63
CA SER A 108 8.24 16.04 1.59
C SER A 108 7.96 16.94 0.39
N TRP A 109 6.97 17.83 0.46
CA TRP A 109 6.54 18.66 -0.68
C TRP A 109 7.63 19.61 -1.20
N LYS A 110 8.64 19.93 -0.40
CA LYS A 110 9.78 20.78 -0.80
C LYS A 110 10.91 20.01 -1.49
N ILE A 111 10.81 18.69 -1.61
CA ILE A 111 11.81 17.88 -2.31
C ILE A 111 11.62 18.05 -3.83
N GLU A 112 12.66 18.56 -4.48
CA GLU A 112 12.68 18.80 -5.94
C GLU A 112 13.82 18.02 -6.62
N LYS A 113 14.94 17.82 -5.92
CA LYS A 113 16.06 17.04 -6.42
C LYS A 113 15.65 15.57 -6.56
N GLN A 114 15.77 15.03 -7.77
CA GLN A 114 15.45 13.63 -8.09
C GLN A 114 14.04 13.22 -7.65
N ALA A 115 13.06 14.12 -7.79
CA ALA A 115 11.69 13.92 -7.33
C ALA A 115 11.06 12.59 -7.79
N LEU A 116 11.23 12.22 -9.06
CA LEU A 116 10.76 10.92 -9.57
C LEU A 116 11.30 9.75 -8.73
N GLY A 117 12.62 9.73 -8.51
CA GLY A 117 13.27 8.65 -7.76
C GLY A 117 12.81 8.62 -6.31
N TYR A 118 12.77 9.79 -5.66
CA TYR A 118 12.31 9.91 -4.29
C TYR A 118 10.88 9.39 -4.09
N PHE A 119 9.92 9.91 -4.86
CA PHE A 119 8.50 9.59 -4.67
C PHE A 119 8.15 8.17 -5.14
N SER A 120 8.75 7.68 -6.24
CA SER A 120 8.51 6.30 -6.70
C SER A 120 9.07 5.25 -5.72
N LEU A 121 10.28 5.47 -5.19
CA LEU A 121 10.87 4.57 -4.20
C LEU A 121 10.14 4.65 -2.86
N PHE A 122 9.65 5.83 -2.47
CA PHE A 122 8.82 5.97 -1.27
C PHE A 122 7.54 5.15 -1.38
N LEU A 123 6.84 5.22 -2.53
CA LEU A 123 5.65 4.42 -2.76
C LEU A 123 5.94 2.91 -2.83
N LEU A 124 7.08 2.50 -3.39
CA LEU A 124 7.50 1.09 -3.36
C LEU A 124 7.79 0.62 -1.94
N LEU A 125 8.42 1.46 -1.10
CA LEU A 125 8.63 1.19 0.32
C LEU A 125 7.29 1.03 1.04
N ASP A 126 6.33 1.92 0.78
CA ASP A 126 4.98 1.88 1.37
C ASP A 126 4.23 0.59 1.02
N GLY A 127 4.24 0.18 -0.26
CA GLY A 127 3.69 -1.10 -0.68
C GLY A 127 4.39 -2.30 -0.02
N GLY A 128 5.70 -2.23 0.17
CA GLY A 128 6.47 -3.25 0.90
C GLY A 128 6.07 -3.33 2.38
N MET A 129 5.98 -2.20 3.08
CA MET A 129 5.53 -2.13 4.47
C MET A 129 4.11 -2.68 4.64
N MET A 130 3.19 -2.32 3.73
CA MET A 130 1.84 -2.87 3.70
C MET A 130 1.85 -4.39 3.50
N GLY A 131 2.69 -4.90 2.59
CA GLY A 131 2.86 -6.33 2.38
C GLY A 131 3.30 -7.06 3.65
N VAL A 132 4.26 -6.51 4.40
CA VAL A 132 4.75 -7.12 5.66
C VAL A 132 3.64 -7.26 6.69
N PHE A 133 2.78 -6.24 6.85
CA PHE A 133 1.72 -6.30 7.86
C PHE A 133 0.48 -7.09 7.41
N LEU A 134 0.31 -7.33 6.10
CA LEU A 134 -0.85 -8.05 5.58
C LEU A 134 -0.57 -9.51 5.23
N SER A 135 0.70 -9.92 5.09
CA SER A 135 1.06 -11.29 4.74
C SER A 135 0.91 -12.24 5.91
N LEU A 136 0.29 -13.39 5.65
CA LEU A 136 0.19 -14.53 6.56
C LEU A 136 0.99 -15.75 6.09
N ASP A 137 1.57 -15.66 4.88
CA ASP A 137 2.55 -16.63 4.38
C ASP A 137 3.97 -16.17 4.75
N PHE A 138 4.87 -17.14 4.95
CA PHE A 138 6.28 -16.91 5.29
C PHE A 138 7.17 -16.67 4.08
N PHE A 139 6.72 -17.04 2.87
CA PHE A 139 7.47 -16.93 1.62
C PHE A 139 7.06 -15.71 0.80
#